data_AF-A0A1H4N9X6-F1
#
_entry.id   AF-A0A1H4N9X6-F1
#
_cell.length_a   1.000
_cell.length_b   1.000
_cell.length_c   1.000
_cell.angle_alpha   90.00
_cell.angle_beta   90.00
_cell.angle_gamma   90.00
#
_symmetry.space_group_name_H-M   'P 1'
#
loop_
_entity.id
_entity.type
_entity.pdbx_description
1 polymer ?
#
loop_
_entity_poly.entity_id
_entity_poly.type
_entity_poly.pdbx_seq_one_letter_code
_entity_poly.pdbx_strand_id
1 'polypeptide(L)' 'MNKFMAYMGGVVGGYALVLSSLPGTVLSGLNPILHIIGTVSMIVFGGLLIFHAVRSLFT' A
#
# COMPACT_ATOMS: atom_id res chain seq x y z
N MET A 1 12.64 4.79 -13.84
CA MET A 1 11.70 5.11 -12.75
C MET A 1 12.44 5.06 -11.43
N ASN A 2 12.30 6.08 -10.59
CA ASN A 2 13.01 6.14 -9.31
C ASN A 2 12.41 5.10 -8.35
N LYS A 3 13.20 4.16 -7.80
CA LYS A 3 12.70 3.06 -6.94
C LYS A 3 11.93 3.59 -5.73
N PHE A 4 12.35 4.74 -5.20
CA PHE A 4 11.65 5.46 -4.15
C PHE A 4 10.21 5.82 -4.53
N MET A 5 9.98 6.31 -5.75
CA MET A 5 8.64 6.65 -6.24
C MET A 5 7.76 5.40 -6.41
N ALA A 6 8.36 4.25 -6.78
CA ALA A 6 7.62 2.99 -6.85
C ALA A 6 7.18 2.51 -5.45
N TYR A 7 8.05 2.61 -4.43
CA TYR A 7 7.68 2.24 -3.06
C TYR A 7 6.64 3.20 -2.47
N MET A 8 6.81 4.51 -2.67
CA MET A 8 5.80 5.49 -2.28
C MET A 8 4.46 5.27 -3.00
N GLY A 9 4.49 5.01 -4.31
CA GLY A 9 3.29 4.71 -5.09
C GLY A 9 2.57 3.45 -4.58
N GLY A 10 3.29 2.42 -4.14
CA GLY A 10 2.71 1.22 -3.55
C GLY A 10 2.05 1.45 -2.19
N VAL A 11 2.61 2.33 -1.36
CA VAL A 11 2.01 2.72 -0.07
C VAL A 11 0.74 3.58 -0.30
N VAL A 12 0.84 4.60 -1.15
CA VAL A 12 -0.28 5.49 -1.47
C VAL A 12 -1.39 4.75 -2.22
N GLY A 13 -1.03 3.84 -3.13
CA GLY A 13 -1.98 2.96 -3.82
C GLY A 13 -2.68 2.00 -2.85
N GLY A 14 -1.95 1.40 -1.91
CA GLY A 14 -2.54 0.60 -0.83
C GLY A 14 -3.52 1.42 0.03
N TYR A 15 -3.19 2.68 0.31
CA TYR A 15 -4.08 3.62 1.00
C TYR A 15 -5.35 3.93 0.22
N ALA A 16 -5.24 4.17 -1.08
CA ALA A 16 -6.41 4.40 -1.93
C ALA A 16 -7.36 3.19 -1.96
N LEU A 17 -6.84 1.97 -1.91
CA LEU A 17 -7.64 0.73 -1.85
C LEU A 17 -8.35 0.54 -0.49
N VAL A 18 -7.71 0.94 0.60
CA VAL A 18 -8.34 0.96 1.93
C VAL A 18 -9.43 2.02 2.00
N LEU A 19 -9.18 3.19 1.40
CA LEU A 19 -10.11 4.33 1.41
C LEU A 19 -11.26 4.18 0.42
N SER A 20 -11.10 3.36 -0.63
CA SER A 20 -12.17 3.05 -1.59
C SER A 20 -13.23 2.18 -0.92
N SER A 21 -13.99 2.78 -0.02
CA SER A 21 -15.19 2.20 0.50
C SER A 21 -16.23 2.24 -0.61
N LEU A 22 -16.79 1.08 -0.95
CA LEU A 22 -17.82 0.92 -1.98
C LEU A 22 -19.23 0.69 -1.37
N PRO A 23 -19.69 1.45 -0.36
CA PRO A 23 -20.99 1.20 0.26
C PRO A 23 -22.12 1.46 -0.74
N GLY A 24 -23.09 0.55 -0.81
CA GLY A 24 -24.26 0.65 -1.69
C GLY A 24 -24.04 0.24 -3.14
N THR A 25 -22.85 -0.25 -3.51
CA THR A 25 -22.57 -0.75 -4.86
C THR A 25 -22.63 -2.29 -4.94
N VAL A 26 -22.76 -2.83 -6.15
CA VAL A 26 -22.73 -4.29 -6.44
C VAL A 26 -21.43 -4.95 -5.95
N LEU A 27 -20.36 -4.17 -5.78
CA LEU A 27 -19.05 -4.61 -5.29
C LEU A 27 -18.88 -4.44 -3.76
N SER A 28 -19.94 -4.12 -3.02
CA SER A 28 -19.89 -4.00 -1.55
C SER A 28 -19.35 -5.26 -0.84
N GLY A 29 -19.54 -6.46 -1.42
CA GLY A 29 -18.95 -7.70 -0.93
C GLY A 29 -17.42 -7.79 -1.09
N LEU A 30 -16.81 -6.94 -1.92
CA LEU A 30 -15.37 -6.86 -2.14
C LEU A 30 -14.66 -5.93 -1.14
N ASN A 31 -15.40 -5.10 -0.40
CA ASN A 31 -14.84 -4.21 0.63
C ASN A 31 -13.87 -4.90 1.60
N PRO A 32 -14.18 -6.07 2.20
CA PRO A 32 -13.22 -6.73 3.10
C PRO A 32 -11.94 -7.14 2.37
N ILE A 33 -12.03 -7.57 1.11
CA ILE A 33 -10.88 -7.99 0.30
C ILE A 33 -10.02 -6.78 -0.07
N LEU A 34 -10.64 -5.69 -0.53
CA LEU A 34 -9.97 -4.41 -0.83
C LEU A 34 -9.21 -3.87 0.40
N HIS A 35 -9.83 -3.96 1.57
CA HIS A 35 -9.22 -3.52 2.82
C HIS A 35 -8.02 -4.40 3.21
N ILE A 36 -8.12 -5.72 3.06
CA ILE A 36 -7.02 -6.66 3.29
C ILE A 36 -5.87 -6.39 2.32
N ILE A 37 -6.15 -6.32 1.02
CA ILE A 37 -5.13 -6.11 -0.02
C ILE A 37 -4.45 -4.75 0.17
N GLY A 38 -5.22 -3.70 0.40
CA GLY A 38 -4.68 -2.36 0.62
C GLY A 38 -3.78 -2.28 1.86
N THR A 39 -4.19 -2.93 2.95
CA THR A 39 -3.38 -3.03 4.18
C THR A 39 -2.09 -3.82 3.96
N VAL A 40 -2.17 -4.98 3.30
CA VAL A 40 -0.97 -5.80 3.00
C VAL A 40 -0.01 -5.03 2.09
N SER A 41 -0.53 -4.33 1.07
CA SER A 41 0.27 -3.50 0.18
C SER A 41 1.01 -2.41 0.97
N MET A 42 0.33 -1.67 1.86
CA MET A 42 0.99 -0.69 2.71
C MET A 42 2.10 -1.28 3.55
N ILE A 43 1.87 -2.42 4.19
CA ILE A 43 2.86 -3.07 5.06
C ILE A 43 4.09 -3.47 4.26
N VAL A 44 3.89 -4.10 3.09
CA VAL A 44 5.00 -4.57 2.24
C VAL A 44 5.80 -3.39 1.69
N PHE A 45 5.14 -2.43 1.06
CA PHE A 45 5.83 -1.30 0.44
C PHE A 45 6.43 -0.34 1.49
N GLY A 46 5.75 -0.13 2.62
CA GLY A 46 6.25 0.65 3.74
C GLY A 46 7.43 -0.02 4.45
N GLY A 47 7.33 -1.32 4.70
CA GLY A 47 8.43 -2.10 5.27
C GLY A 47 9.67 -2.12 4.38
N LEU A 48 9.49 -2.23 3.06
CA LEU A 48 10.59 -2.12 2.10
C LEU A 48 11.24 -0.74 2.10
N LEU A 49 10.45 0.34 2.26
CA LEU A 49 10.97 1.70 2.39
C LEU A 49 11.84 1.86 3.64
N ILE A 50 11.35 1.35 4.78
CA ILE A 50 12.10 1.35 6.05
C ILE A 50 13.39 0.54 5.89
N PHE A 51 13.31 -0.66 5.30
CA PHE A 51 14.49 -1.51 5.07
C PHE A 51 15.54 -0.82 4.20
N HIS A 52 15.14 -0.19 3.11
CA HIS A 52 16.07 0.54 2.23
C HIS A 52 16.65 1.78 2.91
N ALA A 53 15.84 2.51 3.68
CA ALA A 53 16.32 3.67 4.45
C ALA A 53 17.35 3.26 5.51
N VAL A 54 17.07 2.20 6.26
CA VAL A 54 17.99 1.62 7.25
C VAL A 54 19.27 1.16 6.57
N ARG A 55 19.16 0.38 5.48
CA ARG A 55 20.34 -0.11 4.74
C ARG A 55 21.19 1.05 4.20
N SER A 56 20.57 2.11 3.68
CA SER A 56 21.25 3.31 3.19
C SER A 56 21.91 4.13 4.30
N LEU A 57 21.53 3.94 5.56
CA LEU A 57 22.18 4.60 6.70
C LEU A 57 23.50 3.92 7.09
N PHE A 58 23.62 2.62 6.77
CA PHE A 58 24.75 1.77 7.12
C PHE A 58 25.66 1.42 5.93
N THR A 59 25.40 2.00 4.74
CA THR A 59 26.21 1.85 3.51
C THR A 59 26.40 3.21 2.88
#